data_AF-A0A3A8GFK4-F1
#
_entry.id   AF-A0A3A8GFK4-F1
#
_cell.length_a   1.000
_cell.length_b   1.000
_cell.length_c   1.000
_cell.angle_alpha   90.00
_cell.angle_beta   90.00
_cell.angle_gamma   90.00
#
_symmetry.space_group_name_H-M   'P 1'
#
loop_
_entity.id
_entity.type
_entity.pdbx_description
1 polymer ?
#
loop_
_entity_poly.entity_id
_entity_poly.type
_entity_poly.pdbx_seq_one_letter_code
_entity_poly.pdbx_strand_id
1 'polypeptide(L)'
;MVGTGIRVEAQGDESMNWHVAKRMGVALAVALLAACSDDGEGPTPDGGTKTDGGTSTTKSAGPGLGTSKETPAGTTFALPAGLTLENPITSYTPQDPVECDDIFPEDAKGSGDEVTLCLIFRNTTGAPITLTLPPGLIFVSTNDDVQNGLLVQTVTIEVPPGDRFFVPLFLYCANQDRSTTGPDDKYVLGPTVQYKEFQELYSLLAGKTLEVEDAAVIQVAVSHLTNGEGLSASDRAALQAL
;
A
#
# COMPACT_ATOMS: atom_id res chain seq x y z
N MET A 1 -63.82 -44.16 -0.17
CA MET A 1 -63.46 -42.88 -0.83
C MET A 1 -62.08 -42.52 -0.34
N VAL A 2 -61.10 -42.67 -1.24
CA VAL A 2 -59.67 -42.48 -0.98
C VAL A 2 -59.33 -41.06 -1.36
N GLY A 3 -58.67 -40.32 -0.49
CA GLY A 3 -58.24 -38.93 -0.72
C GLY A 3 -56.86 -38.71 -0.11
N THR A 4 -55.84 -39.09 -0.86
CA THR A 4 -54.42 -38.90 -0.55
C THR A 4 -54.04 -37.44 -0.81
N GLY A 5 -53.68 -36.70 0.23
CA GLY A 5 -53.16 -35.33 0.11
C GLY A 5 -51.64 -35.37 -0.09
N ILE A 6 -51.18 -35.00 -1.28
CA ILE A 6 -49.77 -34.82 -1.62
C ILE A 6 -49.37 -33.40 -1.19
N ARG A 7 -48.39 -33.30 -0.29
CA ARG A 7 -47.74 -32.04 0.11
C ARG A 7 -46.45 -31.94 -0.71
N VAL A 8 -46.35 -30.94 -1.58
CA VAL A 8 -45.14 -30.63 -2.35
C VAL A 8 -44.29 -29.67 -1.54
N GLU A 9 -43.15 -30.15 -1.04
CA GLU A 9 -42.04 -29.31 -0.58
C GLU A 9 -41.26 -28.84 -1.81
N ALA A 10 -41.13 -27.53 -1.97
CA ALA A 10 -40.19 -26.93 -2.91
C ALA A 10 -38.97 -26.46 -2.11
N GLN A 11 -37.86 -27.19 -2.22
CA GLN A 11 -36.52 -26.82 -1.77
C GLN A 11 -35.65 -26.66 -3.02
N GLY A 12 -34.83 -25.61 -3.05
CA GLY A 12 -33.74 -25.45 -4.02
C GLY A 12 -33.76 -24.10 -4.72
N ASP A 13 -33.36 -23.04 -4.03
CA ASP A 13 -32.86 -21.82 -4.66
C ASP A 13 -31.33 -21.97 -4.76
N GLU A 14 -30.86 -22.50 -5.90
CA GLU A 14 -29.45 -22.53 -6.25
C GLU A 14 -29.03 -21.10 -6.63
N SER A 15 -28.39 -20.41 -5.70
CA SER A 15 -27.74 -19.13 -5.94
C SER A 15 -26.62 -19.31 -6.97
N MET A 16 -26.90 -18.91 -8.20
CA MET A 16 -25.98 -18.92 -9.32
C MET A 16 -24.87 -17.90 -9.09
N ASN A 17 -23.65 -18.39 -8.85
CA ASN A 17 -22.45 -17.59 -8.65
C ASN A 17 -22.09 -16.85 -9.95
N TRP A 18 -22.53 -15.59 -10.04
CA TRP A 18 -22.46 -14.70 -11.21
C TRP A 18 -21.02 -14.37 -11.67
N HIS A 19 -20.01 -14.65 -10.85
CA HIS A 19 -18.63 -14.26 -11.10
C HIS A 19 -17.83 -15.24 -12.00
N VAL A 20 -18.34 -16.44 -12.28
CA VAL A 20 -17.59 -17.48 -13.03
C VAL A 20 -17.75 -17.39 -14.56
N ALA A 21 -18.64 -16.54 -15.06
CA ALA A 21 -18.99 -16.50 -16.50
C ALA A 21 -18.21 -15.47 -17.34
N LYS A 22 -17.22 -14.78 -16.78
CA LYS A 22 -16.47 -13.76 -17.52
C LYS A 22 -14.98 -14.11 -17.64
N ARG A 23 -14.64 -14.52 -18.85
CA ARG A 23 -13.50 -14.05 -19.67
C ARG A 23 -12.27 -14.96 -19.74
N MET A 24 -12.15 -15.54 -20.93
CA MET A 24 -10.90 -15.99 -21.53
C MET A 24 -10.13 -14.81 -22.16
N GLY A 25 -8.80 -14.84 -22.03
CA GLY A 25 -7.82 -14.05 -22.81
C GLY A 25 -7.61 -12.62 -22.26
N VAL A 26 -6.41 -12.06 -22.14
CA VAL A 26 -5.13 -12.22 -22.84
C VAL A 26 -4.03 -11.80 -21.85
N ALA A 27 -2.94 -12.57 -21.74
CA ALA A 27 -1.76 -12.18 -20.97
C ALA A 27 -0.85 -11.30 -21.83
N LEU A 28 -0.66 -10.04 -21.41
CA LEU A 28 0.38 -9.16 -21.94
C LEU A 28 1.36 -8.87 -20.80
N ALA A 29 2.55 -9.48 -20.86
CA ALA A 29 3.62 -9.20 -19.92
C ALA A 29 4.30 -7.89 -20.32
N VAL A 30 4.13 -6.84 -19.50
CA VAL A 30 4.96 -5.65 -19.56
C VAL A 30 5.96 -5.76 -18.41
N ALA A 31 7.21 -6.06 -18.74
CA ALA A 31 8.32 -5.94 -17.81
C ALA A 31 8.71 -4.46 -17.73
N LEU A 32 8.20 -3.75 -16.71
CA LEU A 32 8.75 -2.45 -16.33
C LEU A 32 9.97 -2.69 -15.45
N LEU A 33 11.10 -2.16 -15.90
CA LEU A 33 12.38 -2.21 -15.19
C LEU A 33 12.27 -1.33 -13.94
N ALA A 34 12.39 -1.97 -12.77
CA ALA A 34 12.52 -1.34 -11.48
C ALA A 34 13.68 -0.33 -11.49
N ALA A 35 13.37 0.95 -11.27
CA ALA A 35 14.34 2.00 -11.02
C ALA A 35 14.69 2.05 -9.52
N CYS A 36 15.22 0.94 -9.02
CA CYS A 36 15.99 0.86 -7.77
C CYS A 36 17.06 -0.21 -8.01
N SER A 37 18.14 0.16 -8.69
CA SER A 37 19.27 -0.73 -8.93
C SER A 37 20.04 -0.96 -7.63
N ASP A 38 20.11 -2.23 -7.24
CA ASP A 38 21.06 -2.80 -6.30
C ASP A 38 22.43 -2.88 -6.99
N ASP A 39 23.39 -2.06 -6.55
CA ASP A 39 24.76 -2.04 -7.09
C ASP A 39 25.75 -2.59 -6.06
N GLY A 40 26.14 -3.85 -6.23
CA GLY A 40 27.36 -4.49 -5.71
C GLY A 40 27.77 -5.65 -6.65
N GLU A 41 29.01 -5.93 -7.03
CA GLU A 41 30.33 -5.56 -6.49
C GLU A 41 31.46 -5.92 -7.50
N GLY A 42 32.53 -5.09 -7.54
CA GLY A 42 33.95 -5.53 -7.66
C GLY A 42 34.74 -5.22 -8.95
N PRO A 43 36.10 -5.14 -8.93
CA PRO A 43 37.04 -4.85 -7.83
C PRO A 43 37.98 -3.62 -8.09
N THR A 44 38.62 -3.13 -7.03
CA THR A 44 39.57 -1.99 -6.94
C THR A 44 40.89 -2.14 -7.73
N PRO A 45 41.57 -1.02 -8.01
CA PRO A 45 42.92 -0.87 -7.45
C PRO A 45 43.19 0.50 -6.79
N ASP A 46 44.10 0.45 -5.82
CA ASP A 46 44.57 1.49 -4.91
C ASP A 46 45.09 2.78 -5.56
N GLY A 47 44.87 3.92 -4.90
CA GLY A 47 45.43 5.20 -5.33
C GLY A 47 45.16 6.41 -4.45
N GLY A 48 45.62 6.40 -3.19
CA GLY A 48 46.22 7.56 -2.51
C GLY A 48 45.49 8.92 -2.36
N THR A 49 45.31 9.27 -1.08
CA THR A 49 45.42 10.61 -0.43
C THR A 49 44.27 11.63 -0.44
N LYS A 50 43.98 12.04 0.82
CA LYS A 50 43.40 13.28 1.35
C LYS A 50 41.87 13.36 1.51
N THR A 51 41.50 13.14 2.77
CA THR A 51 40.55 13.93 3.58
C THR A 51 39.74 14.98 2.82
N ASP A 52 38.43 14.77 2.78
CA ASP A 52 37.47 15.72 3.33
C ASP A 52 36.39 14.94 4.08
N GLY A 53 36.21 15.29 5.35
CA GLY A 53 35.11 14.80 6.19
C GLY A 53 33.80 15.42 5.73
N GLY A 54 33.31 15.00 4.55
CA GLY A 54 31.97 15.27 4.11
C GLY A 54 31.04 14.32 4.86
N THR A 55 30.31 14.86 5.83
CA THR A 55 29.09 14.24 6.34
C THR A 55 28.28 13.81 5.13
N SER A 56 28.16 12.50 4.87
CA SER A 56 27.15 11.98 3.97
C SER A 56 25.83 12.47 4.55
N THR A 57 25.29 13.55 4.01
CA THR A 57 24.02 14.10 4.45
C THR A 57 23.00 13.03 4.15
N THR A 58 22.57 12.30 5.18
CA THR A 58 21.47 11.34 5.10
C THR A 58 20.33 11.97 4.31
N LYS A 59 20.03 11.41 3.15
CA LYS A 59 18.92 11.85 2.29
C LYS A 59 17.63 11.41 2.96
N SER A 60 17.07 12.28 3.79
CA SER A 60 15.88 11.99 4.57
C SER A 60 15.13 13.27 4.89
N ALA A 61 13.82 13.27 4.64
CA ALA A 61 12.92 14.32 5.09
C ALA A 61 12.56 14.23 6.58
N GLY A 62 12.85 13.10 7.24
CA GLY A 62 12.59 12.90 8.65
C GLY A 62 12.65 11.42 9.06
N PRO A 63 12.45 11.13 10.36
CA PRO A 63 12.51 9.77 10.88
C PRO A 63 11.68 8.79 10.05
N GLY A 64 12.27 7.63 9.77
CA GLY A 64 11.69 6.53 9.01
C GLY A 64 11.45 6.76 7.52
N LEU A 65 11.89 7.89 6.96
CA LEU A 65 11.80 8.23 5.53
C LEU A 65 13.18 8.29 4.86
N GLY A 66 13.22 8.06 3.55
CA GLY A 66 14.45 8.07 2.77
C GLY A 66 15.42 7.03 3.35
N THR A 67 16.66 7.43 3.63
CA THR A 67 17.68 6.55 4.23
C THR A 67 17.60 6.44 5.77
N SER A 68 16.57 6.99 6.42
CA SER A 68 16.46 6.94 7.88
C SER A 68 15.98 5.56 8.35
N LYS A 69 16.67 4.99 9.35
CA LYS A 69 16.25 3.79 10.09
C LYS A 69 15.48 4.07 11.40
N GLU A 70 15.33 5.34 11.78
CA GLU A 70 14.50 5.71 12.94
C GLU A 70 13.01 5.40 12.74
N THR A 71 12.25 5.30 13.82
CA THR A 71 10.79 5.13 13.74
C THR A 71 10.12 6.37 13.13
N PRO A 72 9.18 6.22 12.17
CA PRO A 72 8.44 7.36 11.62
C PRO A 72 7.82 8.26 12.69
N ALA A 73 7.99 9.56 12.53
CA ALA A 73 7.38 10.57 13.39
C ALA A 73 6.17 11.21 12.71
N GLY A 74 5.12 11.52 13.47
CA GLY A 74 3.92 12.14 12.95
C GLY A 74 2.77 12.09 13.94
N THR A 75 1.56 12.40 13.48
CA THR A 75 0.35 12.31 14.30
C THR A 75 -0.09 10.86 14.39
N THR A 76 -0.31 10.34 15.59
CA THR A 76 -0.85 8.99 15.77
C THR A 76 -2.21 8.86 15.08
N PHE A 77 -2.35 7.87 14.21
CA PHE A 77 -3.64 7.50 13.64
C PHE A 77 -4.35 6.51 14.56
N ALA A 78 -5.64 6.73 14.80
CA ALA A 78 -6.47 5.86 15.61
C ALA A 78 -7.61 5.32 14.76
N LEU A 79 -7.88 4.03 14.87
CA LEU A 79 -9.05 3.42 14.24
C LEU A 79 -10.34 3.98 14.86
N PRO A 80 -11.43 4.09 14.07
CA PRO A 80 -12.76 4.38 14.61
C PRO A 80 -13.16 3.39 15.71
N ALA A 81 -13.94 3.85 16.68
CA ALA A 81 -14.44 3.00 17.76
C ALA A 81 -15.24 1.80 17.20
N GLY A 82 -14.98 0.61 17.73
CA GLY A 82 -15.62 -0.63 17.29
C GLY A 82 -14.92 -1.32 16.12
N LEU A 83 -13.85 -0.73 15.58
CA LEU A 83 -12.99 -1.34 14.58
C LEU A 83 -11.66 -1.78 15.19
N THR A 84 -11.25 -3.00 14.90
CA THR A 84 -9.90 -3.50 15.21
C THR A 84 -9.22 -3.95 13.92
N LEU A 85 -7.89 -3.82 13.87
CA LEU A 85 -7.04 -4.31 12.80
C LEU A 85 -6.18 -5.45 13.35
N GLU A 86 -6.11 -6.57 12.64
CA GLU A 86 -5.20 -7.66 13.01
C GLU A 86 -3.74 -7.19 12.94
N ASN A 87 -2.95 -7.61 13.92
CA ASN A 87 -1.56 -7.22 14.05
C ASN A 87 -0.72 -8.46 14.41
N PRO A 88 0.42 -8.71 13.74
CA PRO A 88 1.00 -7.91 12.66
C PRO A 88 0.14 -7.91 11.39
N ILE A 89 0.24 -6.83 10.62
CA ILE A 89 -0.30 -6.74 9.26
C ILE A 89 0.62 -7.57 8.36
N THR A 90 0.05 -8.41 7.50
CA THR A 90 0.82 -9.23 6.56
C THR A 90 0.91 -8.55 5.20
N SER A 91 1.95 -8.88 4.45
CA SER A 91 2.01 -8.52 3.05
C SER A 91 0.91 -9.20 2.22
N TYR A 92 0.68 -8.66 1.03
CA TYR A 92 -0.24 -9.20 0.04
C TYR A 92 0.56 -9.66 -1.18
N THR A 93 0.31 -10.89 -1.64
CA THR A 93 0.95 -11.47 -2.83
C THR A 93 -0.05 -11.52 -3.98
N PRO A 94 0.07 -10.68 -5.02
CA PRO A 94 -0.87 -10.64 -6.14
C PRO A 94 -1.03 -11.99 -6.88
N GLN A 95 0.02 -12.80 -6.91
CA GLN A 95 0.05 -14.09 -7.61
C GLN A 95 -0.62 -15.22 -6.81
N ASP A 96 -0.79 -15.03 -5.50
CA ASP A 96 -1.39 -15.99 -4.57
C ASP A 96 -2.11 -15.25 -3.43
N PRO A 97 -3.31 -14.68 -3.70
CA PRO A 97 -4.03 -13.86 -2.74
C PRO A 97 -4.77 -14.67 -1.67
N VAL A 98 -4.49 -15.97 -1.52
CA VAL A 98 -5.20 -16.88 -0.58
C VAL A 98 -5.13 -16.36 0.86
N GLU A 99 -4.01 -15.76 1.27
CA GLU A 99 -3.87 -15.17 2.61
C GLU A 99 -4.74 -13.92 2.84
N CYS A 100 -5.26 -13.34 1.76
CA CYS A 100 -6.15 -12.19 1.76
C CYS A 100 -7.54 -12.53 1.19
N ASP A 101 -8.05 -13.74 1.49
CA ASP A 101 -9.40 -14.21 1.14
C ASP A 101 -9.70 -14.21 -0.37
N ASP A 102 -8.68 -14.56 -1.17
CA ASP A 102 -8.76 -14.62 -2.63
C ASP A 102 -9.18 -13.28 -3.29
N ILE A 103 -8.92 -12.14 -2.62
CA ILE A 103 -9.18 -10.81 -3.18
C ILE A 103 -8.07 -10.45 -4.16
N PHE A 104 -8.44 -10.18 -5.42
CA PHE A 104 -7.50 -9.88 -6.50
C PHE A 104 -7.08 -8.40 -6.54
N PRO A 105 -5.97 -8.06 -7.23
CA PRO A 105 -5.42 -6.70 -7.25
C PRO A 105 -6.38 -5.62 -7.74
N GLU A 106 -7.33 -5.94 -8.62
CA GLU A 106 -8.35 -4.99 -9.11
C GLU A 106 -9.29 -4.47 -8.02
N ASP A 107 -9.43 -5.19 -6.91
CA ASP A 107 -10.25 -4.80 -5.76
C ASP A 107 -9.43 -4.09 -4.66
N ALA A 108 -8.11 -4.05 -4.83
CA ALA A 108 -7.19 -3.38 -3.91
C ALA A 108 -7.52 -1.89 -3.76
N LYS A 109 -7.11 -1.33 -2.63
CA LYS A 109 -7.17 0.10 -2.36
C LYS A 109 -5.78 0.71 -2.48
N GLY A 110 -5.75 2.04 -2.65
CA GLY A 110 -4.50 2.74 -2.93
C GLY A 110 -4.08 2.59 -4.40
N SER A 111 -2.93 3.18 -4.73
CA SER A 111 -2.45 3.30 -6.11
C SER A 111 -0.94 3.06 -6.24
N GLY A 112 -0.29 2.60 -5.15
CA GLY A 112 1.08 2.12 -5.23
C GLY A 112 1.14 0.70 -5.80
N ASP A 113 2.34 0.13 -5.81
CA ASP A 113 2.60 -1.22 -6.34
C ASP A 113 3.77 -1.95 -5.64
N GLU A 114 4.64 -1.24 -4.92
CA GLU A 114 5.85 -1.81 -4.31
C GLU A 114 5.70 -2.22 -2.83
N VAL A 115 4.72 -1.62 -2.13
CA VAL A 115 4.34 -2.02 -0.77
C VAL A 115 2.89 -2.47 -0.73
N THR A 116 2.68 -3.78 -0.74
CA THR A 116 1.37 -4.41 -0.84
C THR A 116 1.03 -5.14 0.47
N LEU A 117 -0.07 -4.74 1.10
CA LEU A 117 -0.49 -5.25 2.41
C LEU A 117 -1.87 -5.88 2.34
N CYS A 118 -2.14 -6.86 3.18
CA CYS A 118 -3.50 -7.32 3.46
C CYS A 118 -3.96 -6.77 4.82
N LEU A 119 -4.89 -5.82 4.79
CA LEU A 119 -5.50 -5.29 6.02
C LEU A 119 -6.69 -6.17 6.40
N ILE A 120 -6.68 -6.68 7.62
CA ILE A 120 -7.73 -7.57 8.11
C ILE A 120 -8.43 -6.89 9.28
N PHE A 121 -9.63 -6.39 9.01
CA PHE A 121 -10.43 -5.67 9.98
C PHE A 121 -11.48 -6.56 10.63
N ARG A 122 -11.83 -6.21 11.87
CA ARG A 122 -13.02 -6.71 12.55
C ARG A 122 -13.86 -5.55 13.04
N ASN A 123 -15.13 -5.54 12.65
CA ASN A 123 -16.12 -4.57 13.11
C ASN A 123 -17.02 -5.25 14.15
N THR A 124 -16.85 -4.85 15.41
CA THR A 124 -17.57 -5.44 16.56
C THR A 124 -18.93 -4.80 16.81
N THR A 125 -19.39 -3.93 15.91
CA THR A 125 -20.70 -3.27 16.01
C THR A 125 -21.75 -4.02 15.19
N GLY A 126 -23.02 -3.59 15.29
CA GLY A 126 -24.13 -4.17 14.51
C GLY A 126 -24.38 -3.48 13.17
N ALA A 127 -23.54 -2.52 12.75
CA ALA A 127 -23.71 -1.74 11.52
C ALA A 127 -22.37 -1.51 10.81
N PRO A 128 -22.34 -1.22 9.51
CA PRO A 128 -21.10 -0.88 8.81
C PRO A 128 -20.40 0.34 9.42
N ILE A 129 -19.06 0.32 9.44
CA ILE A 129 -18.23 1.45 9.85
C ILE A 129 -17.47 1.96 8.62
N THR A 130 -17.58 3.26 8.34
CA THR A 130 -16.72 3.91 7.35
C THR A 130 -15.37 4.25 7.98
N LEU A 131 -14.32 3.57 7.53
CA LEU A 131 -12.93 3.87 7.83
C LEU A 131 -12.38 4.83 6.77
N THR A 132 -11.72 5.90 7.22
CA THR A 132 -10.98 6.82 6.35
C THR A 132 -9.52 6.79 6.73
N LEU A 133 -8.68 6.29 5.83
CA LEU A 133 -7.23 6.33 5.93
C LEU A 133 -6.74 7.64 5.30
N PRO A 134 -6.07 8.53 6.05
CA PRO A 134 -5.64 9.82 5.53
C PRO A 134 -4.38 9.70 4.66
N PRO A 135 -4.17 10.62 3.70
CA PRO A 135 -2.89 10.74 3.03
C PRO A 135 -1.79 11.04 4.07
N GLY A 136 -0.61 10.50 3.84
CA GLY A 136 0.51 10.51 4.76
C GLY A 136 0.48 9.41 5.81
N LEU A 137 -0.54 8.55 5.87
CA LEU A 137 -0.50 7.38 6.74
C LEU A 137 0.64 6.45 6.32
N ILE A 138 1.49 6.10 7.29
CA ILE A 138 2.58 5.14 7.08
C ILE A 138 2.25 3.79 7.71
N PHE A 139 2.57 2.74 6.98
CA PHE A 139 2.63 1.37 7.48
C PHE A 139 4.11 1.01 7.66
N VAL A 140 4.50 0.78 8.91
CA VAL A 140 5.90 0.63 9.29
C VAL A 140 6.27 -0.84 9.19
N SER A 141 7.27 -1.17 8.39
CA SER A 141 7.82 -2.52 8.37
C SER A 141 8.43 -2.86 9.73
N THR A 142 8.25 -4.10 10.19
CA THR A 142 8.94 -4.59 11.38
C THR A 142 10.40 -4.99 11.11
N ASN A 143 10.83 -4.92 9.84
CA ASN A 143 12.19 -5.16 9.37
C ASN A 143 12.74 -3.85 8.76
N ASP A 144 13.88 -3.37 9.27
CA ASP A 144 14.50 -2.12 8.83
C ASP A 144 15.23 -2.21 7.49
N ASP A 145 15.33 -3.42 6.92
CA ASP A 145 15.82 -3.65 5.56
C ASP A 145 14.67 -3.68 4.52
N VAL A 146 13.42 -3.59 4.98
CA VAL A 146 12.21 -3.56 4.13
C VAL A 146 11.55 -2.19 4.17
N GLN A 147 11.01 -1.78 3.02
CA GLN A 147 10.32 -0.50 2.81
C GLN A 147 9.17 -0.29 3.78
N ASN A 148 9.07 0.91 4.36
CA ASN A 148 7.79 1.38 4.90
C ASN A 148 6.85 1.73 3.73
N GLY A 149 5.55 1.51 3.92
CA GLY A 149 4.53 1.88 2.95
C GLY A 149 3.92 3.26 3.27
N LEU A 150 3.88 4.15 2.29
CA LEU A 150 3.26 5.48 2.39
C LEU A 150 1.98 5.56 1.56
N LEU A 151 0.88 5.96 2.21
CA LEU A 151 -0.37 6.28 1.53
C LEU A 151 -0.35 7.75 1.08
N VAL A 152 -0.62 8.03 -0.20
CA VAL A 152 -0.55 9.41 -0.76
C VAL A 152 -1.90 10.06 -1.02
N GLN A 153 -2.98 9.28 -0.99
CA GLN A 153 -4.36 9.74 -1.15
C GLN A 153 -5.24 9.22 -0.03
N THR A 154 -6.35 9.90 0.23
CA THR A 154 -7.39 9.38 1.13
C THR A 154 -7.96 8.08 0.57
N VAL A 155 -7.98 7.03 1.40
CA VAL A 155 -8.69 5.78 1.11
C VAL A 155 -9.87 5.65 2.05
N THR A 156 -11.07 5.42 1.50
CA THR A 156 -12.29 5.18 2.27
C THR A 156 -12.73 3.74 2.09
N ILE A 157 -12.96 3.05 3.20
CA ILE A 157 -13.34 1.63 3.26
C ILE A 157 -14.62 1.54 4.10
N GLU A 158 -15.66 0.90 3.57
CA GLU A 158 -16.82 0.51 4.37
C GLU A 158 -16.59 -0.90 4.92
N VAL A 159 -16.44 -1.02 6.24
CA VAL A 159 -16.21 -2.30 6.91
C VAL A 159 -17.55 -2.84 7.42
N PRO A 160 -18.08 -3.95 6.86
CA PRO A 160 -19.33 -4.55 7.32
C PRO A 160 -19.19 -5.12 8.75
N PRO A 161 -20.29 -5.27 9.51
CA PRO A 161 -20.25 -5.97 10.78
C PRO A 161 -19.88 -7.44 10.58
N GLY A 162 -19.07 -8.02 11.48
CA GLY A 162 -18.67 -9.43 11.37
C GLY A 162 -17.29 -9.72 11.94
N ASP A 163 -16.78 -10.91 11.63
CA ASP A 163 -15.56 -11.43 12.23
C ASP A 163 -14.27 -10.97 11.55
N ARG A 164 -14.14 -11.12 10.23
CA ARG A 164 -12.95 -10.68 9.45
C ARG A 164 -13.40 -10.08 8.14
N PHE A 165 -12.78 -8.97 7.76
CA PHE A 165 -12.97 -8.27 6.50
C PHE A 165 -11.60 -7.89 5.93
N PHE A 166 -11.30 -8.40 4.75
CA PHE A 166 -9.97 -8.33 4.13
C PHE A 166 -9.93 -7.20 3.10
N VAL A 167 -8.83 -6.45 3.08
CA VAL A 167 -8.62 -5.33 2.16
C VAL A 167 -7.16 -5.31 1.72
N PRO A 168 -6.86 -5.70 0.47
CA PRO A 168 -5.56 -5.43 -0.12
C PRO A 168 -5.36 -3.91 -0.22
N LEU A 169 -4.20 -3.42 0.23
CA LEU A 169 -3.83 -2.01 0.20
C LEU A 169 -2.44 -1.86 -0.42
N PHE A 170 -2.34 -1.08 -1.50
CA PHE A 170 -1.09 -0.84 -2.20
C PHE A 170 -0.59 0.58 -1.95
N LEU A 171 0.69 0.67 -1.60
CA LEU A 171 1.35 1.84 -1.04
C LEU A 171 2.66 2.11 -1.77
N TYR A 172 3.15 3.34 -1.61
CA TYR A 172 4.42 3.77 -2.19
C TYR A 172 5.58 3.49 -1.25
N CYS A 173 6.76 3.21 -1.81
CA CYS A 173 8.00 3.07 -1.06
C CYS A 173 8.34 4.39 -0.37
N ALA A 174 8.57 4.33 0.94
CA ALA A 174 8.93 5.51 1.74
C ALA A 174 10.45 5.61 2.01
N ASN A 175 11.22 4.58 1.68
CA ASN A 175 12.67 4.49 1.89
C ASN A 175 13.40 4.28 0.56
N GLN A 176 14.66 4.71 0.46
CA GLN A 176 15.39 4.61 -0.82
C GLN A 176 16.25 3.33 -0.90
N ASP A 177 16.75 2.89 0.23
CA ASP A 177 17.82 1.90 0.40
C ASP A 177 17.33 0.57 0.99
N ARG A 178 16.04 0.29 0.83
CA ARG A 178 15.38 -0.89 1.39
C ARG A 178 14.69 -1.72 0.31
N SER A 179 14.62 -3.02 0.55
CA SER A 179 13.92 -3.97 -0.33
C SER A 179 12.42 -3.74 -0.31
N THR A 180 11.78 -3.96 -1.45
CA THR A 180 10.32 -3.96 -1.59
C THR A 180 9.69 -5.10 -0.78
N THR A 181 8.36 -5.13 -0.72
CA THR A 181 7.65 -6.09 0.16
C THR A 181 7.77 -7.52 -0.36
N GLY A 182 8.19 -8.44 0.50
CA GLY A 182 8.19 -9.88 0.29
C GLY A 182 7.00 -10.61 0.96
N PRO A 183 6.78 -11.90 0.65
CA PRO A 183 5.62 -12.67 1.13
C PRO A 183 5.53 -12.83 2.66
N ASP A 184 6.67 -12.81 3.35
CA ASP A 184 6.71 -13.03 4.81
C ASP A 184 6.80 -11.73 5.62
N ASP A 185 6.92 -10.59 4.95
CA ASP A 185 7.11 -9.31 5.62
C ASP A 185 5.88 -8.90 6.43
N LYS A 186 6.18 -8.22 7.54
CA LYS A 186 5.20 -7.84 8.56
C LYS A 186 5.27 -6.36 8.84
N TYR A 187 4.10 -5.79 9.08
CA TYR A 187 3.92 -4.35 9.23
C TYR A 187 3.08 -4.04 10.46
N VAL A 188 3.22 -2.81 10.93
CA VAL A 188 2.36 -2.22 11.96
C VAL A 188 1.81 -0.89 11.46
N LEU A 189 0.62 -0.56 11.93
CA LEU A 189 -0.01 0.73 11.65
C LEU A 189 0.81 1.85 12.30
N GLY A 190 1.34 2.75 11.48
CA GLY A 190 2.17 3.87 11.91
C GLY A 190 1.42 5.18 12.07
N PRO A 191 2.16 6.29 12.27
CA PRO A 191 1.57 7.62 12.30
C PRO A 191 1.22 8.12 10.89
N THR A 192 0.50 9.22 10.84
CA THR A 192 0.34 10.06 9.65
C THR A 192 1.45 11.11 9.63
N VAL A 193 2.34 11.05 8.62
CA VAL A 193 3.34 12.09 8.39
C VAL A 193 2.68 13.35 7.87
N GLN A 194 3.10 14.50 8.39
CA GLN A 194 2.51 15.81 8.07
C GLN A 194 3.55 16.86 7.71
N TYR A 195 4.70 16.42 7.19
CA TYR A 195 5.72 17.35 6.70
C TYR A 195 5.12 18.28 5.63
N LYS A 196 5.53 19.56 5.68
CA LYS A 196 4.90 20.62 4.88
C LYS A 196 5.03 20.35 3.39
N GLU A 197 6.16 19.79 2.99
CA GLU A 197 6.52 19.46 1.61
C GLU A 197 5.60 18.39 1.02
N PHE A 198 5.14 17.45 1.85
CA PHE A 198 4.19 16.41 1.42
C PHE A 198 2.77 16.93 1.22
N GLN A 199 2.39 18.03 1.87
CA GLN A 199 1.04 18.61 1.72
C GLN A 199 0.77 19.03 0.27
N GLU A 200 1.79 19.47 -0.46
CA GLU A 200 1.67 19.80 -1.88
C GLU A 200 1.37 18.55 -2.73
N LEU A 201 2.10 17.45 -2.51
CA LEU A 201 1.84 16.17 -3.18
C LEU A 201 0.39 15.72 -2.94
N TYR A 202 -0.04 15.69 -1.68
CA TYR A 202 -1.39 15.25 -1.33
C TYR A 202 -2.46 16.13 -1.96
N SER A 203 -2.24 17.45 -2.02
CA SER A 203 -3.16 18.37 -2.69
C SER A 203 -3.20 18.18 -4.20
N LEU A 204 -2.08 17.85 -4.85
CA LEU A 204 -2.02 17.60 -6.29
C LEU A 204 -2.73 16.30 -6.67
N LEU A 205 -2.70 15.30 -5.80
CA LEU A 205 -3.34 14.01 -6.03
C LEU A 205 -4.80 14.00 -5.54
N ALA A 206 -5.23 14.90 -4.65
CA ALA A 206 -6.56 14.87 -4.07
C ALA A 206 -7.68 14.84 -5.11
N GLY A 207 -8.56 13.83 -5.01
CA GLY A 207 -9.74 13.69 -5.86
C GLY A 207 -9.46 13.15 -7.27
N LYS A 208 -8.21 12.85 -7.61
CA LYS A 208 -7.86 12.15 -8.86
C LYS A 208 -8.17 10.67 -8.75
N THR A 209 -8.64 10.08 -9.84
CA THR A 209 -8.62 8.63 -10.03
C THR A 209 -7.22 8.28 -10.49
N LEU A 210 -6.52 7.44 -9.72
CA LEU A 210 -5.17 7.00 -10.04
C LEU A 210 -5.23 5.54 -10.49
N GLU A 211 -4.57 5.24 -11.59
CA GLU A 211 -4.45 3.88 -12.12
C GLU A 211 -3.05 3.33 -11.80
N VAL A 212 -2.85 2.02 -11.99
CA VAL A 212 -1.58 1.35 -11.73
C VAL A 212 -0.44 1.96 -12.56
N GLU A 213 -0.74 2.43 -13.78
CA GLU A 213 0.23 3.06 -14.67
C GLU A 213 0.77 4.39 -14.12
N ASP A 214 0.05 5.04 -13.21
CA ASP A 214 0.47 6.30 -12.58
C ASP A 214 1.47 6.08 -11.44
N ALA A 215 1.59 4.84 -10.94
CA ALA A 215 2.39 4.49 -9.78
C ALA A 215 3.85 4.93 -9.95
N ALA A 216 4.46 4.69 -11.12
CA ALA A 216 5.85 5.08 -11.38
C ALA A 216 6.07 6.59 -11.29
N VAL A 217 5.16 7.41 -11.83
CA VAL A 217 5.25 8.88 -11.79
C VAL A 217 5.15 9.37 -10.35
N ILE A 218 4.22 8.81 -9.58
CA ILE A 218 4.00 9.20 -8.20
C ILE A 218 5.16 8.72 -7.31
N GLN A 219 5.68 7.52 -7.54
CA GLN A 219 6.82 6.98 -6.80
C GLN A 219 8.06 7.85 -6.95
N VAL A 220 8.34 8.38 -8.15
CA VAL A 220 9.45 9.34 -8.34
C VAL A 220 9.28 10.58 -7.47
N ALA A 221 8.08 11.17 -7.47
CA ALA A 221 7.78 12.34 -6.65
C ALA A 221 7.86 12.04 -5.13
N VAL A 222 7.37 10.87 -4.71
CA VAL A 222 7.49 10.38 -3.34
C VAL A 222 8.96 10.23 -2.96
N SER A 223 9.79 9.63 -3.80
CA SER A 223 11.23 9.44 -3.55
C SER A 223 11.98 10.76 -3.37
N HIS A 224 11.72 11.78 -4.19
CA HIS A 224 12.31 13.11 -3.97
C HIS A 224 11.87 13.70 -2.62
N LEU A 225 10.59 13.57 -2.27
CA LEU A 225 10.07 14.06 -1.00
C LEU A 225 10.66 13.33 0.21
N THR A 226 10.71 12.00 0.20
CA THR A 226 11.24 11.20 1.32
C THR A 226 12.74 11.42 1.52
N ASN A 227 13.46 11.80 0.47
CA ASN A 227 14.86 12.18 0.51
C ASN A 227 15.12 13.63 0.96
N GLY A 228 14.06 14.42 1.20
CA GLY A 228 14.17 15.82 1.60
C GLY A 228 14.49 16.78 0.45
N GLU A 229 14.35 16.34 -0.81
CA GLU A 229 14.64 17.14 -2.00
C GLU A 229 13.45 18.05 -2.37
N GLY A 230 12.24 17.69 -1.92
CA GLY A 230 11.01 18.40 -2.28
C GLY A 230 10.53 18.06 -3.69
N LEU A 231 9.33 18.52 -4.07
CA LEU A 231 8.87 18.37 -5.45
C LEU A 231 9.63 19.31 -6.38
N SER A 232 10.10 18.79 -7.51
CA SER A 232 10.68 19.57 -8.61
C SER A 232 9.60 20.21 -9.50
N ALA A 233 9.99 21.07 -10.44
CA ALA A 233 9.04 21.57 -11.45
C ALA A 233 8.53 20.46 -12.37
N SER A 234 9.39 19.46 -12.66
CA SER A 234 9.02 18.30 -13.48
C SER A 234 8.02 17.41 -12.75
N ASP A 235 8.21 17.18 -11.44
CA ASP A 235 7.29 16.36 -10.64
C ASP A 235 5.90 16.99 -10.62
N ARG A 236 5.83 18.31 -10.37
CA ARG A 236 4.56 19.04 -10.37
C ARG A 236 3.85 18.92 -11.72
N ALA A 237 4.57 19.09 -12.82
CA ALA A 237 3.99 18.99 -14.16
C ALA A 237 3.46 17.58 -14.44
N ALA A 238 4.22 16.54 -14.05
CA ALA A 238 3.82 15.14 -14.23
C ALA A 238 2.59 14.80 -13.38
N LEU A 239 2.58 15.15 -12.09
CA LEU A 239 1.44 14.92 -11.18
C LEU A 239 0.17 15.68 -11.63
N GLN A 240 0.33 16.87 -12.20
CA GLN A 240 -0.80 17.65 -12.74
C GLN A 240 -1.41 17.01 -13.98
N ALA A 241 -0.62 16.27 -14.77
CA ALA A 241 -1.05 15.63 -16.00
C ALA A 241 -1.78 14.30 -15.80
N LEU A 242 -1.75 13.73 -14.58
CA LEU A 242 -2.55 12.57 -14.17
C LEU A 242 -4.05 12.88 -14.19
#